data_AF-A0A5N5VA30-F1
#
_entry.id   AF-A0A5N5VA30-F1
#
_cell.length_a   1.000
_cell.length_b   1.000
_cell.length_c   1.000
_cell.angle_alpha   90.00
_cell.angle_beta   90.00
_cell.angle_gamma   90.00
#
_symmetry.space_group_name_H-M   'P 1'
#
loop_
_entity.id
_entity.type
_entity.pdbx_description
1 polymer ?
#
loop_
_entity_poly.entity_id
_entity_poly.type
_entity_poly.pdbx_seq_one_letter_code
_entity_poly.pdbx_strand_id
1 'polypeptide(L)'
;MSKWLLRGLVFATLMVIVRLLQGAMINAWETKAGLISVVLVSLFAIAAFVWGLIDGRADARANPDPDRRGDLAMTWLLAGLFAGIVSGAVAWFISLFYKSLYVEALINEVTTFAAFTALVVFLLSIAGVALGRYLIDRNADQMPHLRRGDDEDRADTDVFAAVGGTGTELADTPTEENRT
;
A
#
# COMPACT_ATOMS: atom_id res chain seq x y z
N MET A 1 -8.25 -11.33 10.43
CA MET A 1 -8.01 -12.16 9.22
C MET A 1 -9.01 -11.91 8.07
N SER A 2 -10.15 -11.26 8.26
CA SER A 2 -11.20 -11.07 7.22
C SER A 2 -10.97 -9.95 6.19
N LYS A 3 -9.98 -9.06 6.39
CA LYS A 3 -9.85 -7.83 5.58
C LYS A 3 -9.48 -8.10 4.11
N TRP A 4 -8.65 -9.12 3.83
CA TRP A 4 -8.28 -9.48 2.45
C TRP A 4 -9.41 -10.23 1.73
N LEU A 5 -10.15 -11.09 2.45
CA LEU A 5 -11.28 -11.85 1.90
C LEU A 5 -12.40 -10.92 1.42
N LEU A 6 -12.74 -9.90 2.21
CA LEU A 6 -13.78 -8.95 1.81
C LEU A 6 -13.40 -8.20 0.52
N ARG A 7 -12.16 -7.71 0.43
CA ARG A 7 -11.65 -7.03 -0.76
C ARG A 7 -11.65 -7.95 -1.96
N GLY A 8 -11.11 -9.16 -1.80
CA GLY A 8 -11.08 -10.18 -2.85
C GLY A 8 -12.47 -10.56 -3.33
N LEU A 9 -13.44 -10.70 -2.42
CA LEU A 9 -14.83 -11.00 -2.77
C LEU A 9 -15.48 -9.85 -3.55
N VAL A 10 -15.31 -8.59 -3.10
CA VAL A 10 -15.86 -7.44 -3.82
C VAL A 10 -15.27 -7.33 -5.23
N PHE A 11 -13.96 -7.49 -5.39
CA PHE A 11 -13.34 -7.48 -6.72
C PHE A 11 -13.73 -8.71 -7.55
N ALA A 12 -13.95 -9.87 -6.94
CA ALA A 12 -14.46 -11.05 -7.65
C ALA A 12 -15.84 -10.75 -8.24
N THR A 13 -16.78 -10.27 -7.42
CA THR A 13 -18.13 -9.92 -7.85
C THR A 13 -18.11 -8.82 -8.91
N LEU A 14 -17.31 -7.77 -8.69
CA LEU A 14 -17.20 -6.67 -9.64
C LEU A 14 -16.62 -7.15 -10.98
N MET A 15 -15.62 -8.04 -10.96
CA MET A 15 -15.05 -8.60 -12.18
C MET A 15 -16.07 -9.46 -12.94
N VAL A 16 -16.88 -10.26 -12.24
CA VAL A 16 -17.98 -11.01 -12.88
C VAL A 16 -18.93 -10.05 -13.59
N ILE A 17 -19.37 -8.97 -12.91
CA ILE A 17 -20.26 -7.97 -13.51
C ILE A 17 -19.62 -7.33 -14.75
N VAL A 18 -18.36 -6.92 -14.65
CA VAL A 18 -17.60 -6.35 -15.78
C VAL A 18 -17.60 -7.30 -16.97
N ARG A 19 -17.40 -8.60 -16.76
CA ARG A 19 -17.37 -9.60 -17.84
C ARG A 19 -18.76 -9.83 -18.45
N LEU A 20 -19.82 -9.83 -17.64
CA LEU A 20 -21.19 -9.91 -18.14
C LEU A 20 -21.51 -8.69 -19.04
N LEU A 21 -21.16 -7.48 -18.59
CA LEU A 21 -21.33 -6.25 -19.36
C LEU A 21 -20.49 -6.28 -20.63
N GLN A 22 -19.24 -6.72 -20.54
CA GLN A 22 -18.35 -6.84 -21.68
C GLN A 22 -18.95 -7.79 -22.74
N GLY A 23 -19.41 -8.98 -22.34
CA GLY A 23 -20.04 -9.94 -23.25
C GLY A 23 -21.30 -9.37 -23.92
N ALA A 24 -22.19 -8.74 -23.14
CA ALA A 24 -23.43 -8.15 -23.67
C ALA A 24 -23.15 -6.98 -24.63
N MET A 25 -22.24 -6.08 -24.27
CA MET A 25 -21.91 -4.90 -25.08
C MET A 25 -21.14 -5.24 -26.34
N ILE A 26 -20.20 -6.19 -26.28
CA ILE A 26 -19.45 -6.66 -27.46
C ILE A 26 -20.39 -7.32 -28.45
N ASN A 27 -21.33 -8.15 -27.98
CA ASN A 27 -22.34 -8.78 -28.83
C ASN A 27 -23.25 -7.76 -29.52
N ALA A 28 -23.52 -6.61 -28.90
CA ALA A 28 -24.32 -5.53 -29.51
C ALA A 28 -23.51 -4.63 -30.47
N TRP A 29 -22.21 -4.43 -30.19
CA TRP A 29 -21.34 -3.51 -30.94
C TRP A 29 -19.95 -4.10 -31.21
N GLU A 30 -19.91 -5.16 -32.02
CA GLU A 30 -18.70 -5.92 -32.31
C GLU A 30 -17.56 -5.06 -32.87
N THR A 31 -17.86 -4.06 -33.71
CA THR A 31 -16.87 -3.14 -34.29
C THR A 31 -16.11 -2.30 -33.26
N LYS A 32 -16.63 -2.18 -32.04
CA LYS A 32 -16.04 -1.40 -30.94
C LYS A 32 -15.55 -2.29 -29.79
N ALA A 33 -15.44 -3.61 -30.00
CA ALA A 33 -15.13 -4.56 -28.94
C ALA A 33 -13.84 -4.24 -28.16
N GLY A 34 -12.79 -3.80 -28.88
CA GLY A 34 -11.54 -3.38 -28.27
C GLY A 34 -11.70 -2.17 -27.34
N LEU A 35 -12.43 -1.15 -27.78
CA LEU A 35 -12.66 0.07 -26.99
C LEU A 35 -13.48 -0.22 -25.74
N ILE A 36 -14.55 -1.02 -25.87
CA ILE A 36 -15.39 -1.45 -24.74
C ILE A 36 -14.54 -2.16 -23.68
N SER A 37 -13.68 -3.09 -24.11
CA SER A 37 -12.81 -3.86 -23.21
C SER A 37 -11.82 -2.96 -22.47
N VAL A 38 -11.15 -2.05 -23.19
CA VAL A 38 -10.18 -1.12 -22.59
C VAL A 38 -10.85 -0.21 -21.56
N VAL A 39 -12.02 0.33 -21.87
CA VAL A 39 -12.77 1.22 -20.96
C VAL A 39 -13.20 0.47 -19.70
N LEU A 40 -13.79 -0.71 -19.82
CA LEU A 40 -14.26 -1.50 -18.68
C LEU A 40 -13.09 -1.93 -17.77
N VAL A 41 -11.99 -2.40 -18.34
CA VAL A 41 -10.78 -2.76 -17.58
C VAL A 41 -10.18 -1.53 -16.91
N SER A 42 -10.19 -0.38 -17.57
CA SER A 42 -9.69 0.88 -17.01
C SER A 42 -10.54 1.34 -15.83
N LEU A 43 -11.87 1.25 -15.91
CA LEU A 43 -12.76 1.54 -14.78
C LEU A 43 -12.52 0.59 -13.61
N PHE A 44 -12.35 -0.71 -13.89
CA PHE A 44 -11.97 -1.71 -12.89
C PHE A 44 -10.64 -1.36 -12.21
N ALA A 45 -9.62 -1.02 -13.01
CA ALA A 45 -8.30 -0.61 -12.56
C ALA A 45 -8.35 0.66 -11.69
N ILE A 46 -9.16 1.65 -12.07
CA ILE A 46 -9.38 2.87 -11.27
C ILE A 46 -10.03 2.53 -9.94
N ALA A 47 -11.03 1.64 -9.90
CA ALA A 47 -11.66 1.21 -8.66
C ALA A 47 -10.65 0.54 -7.71
N ALA A 48 -9.80 -0.34 -8.23
CA ALA A 48 -8.69 -0.95 -7.49
C ALA A 48 -7.71 0.11 -6.95
N PHE A 49 -7.29 1.04 -7.81
CA PHE A 49 -6.39 2.12 -7.46
C PHE A 49 -6.95 3.03 -6.37
N VAL A 50 -8.20 3.48 -6.49
CA VAL A 50 -8.85 4.38 -5.53
C VAL A 50 -9.00 3.70 -4.18
N TRP A 51 -9.37 2.41 -4.13
CA TRP A 51 -9.43 1.69 -2.87
C TRP A 51 -8.03 1.53 -2.26
N GLY A 52 -7.04 1.15 -3.06
CA GLY A 52 -5.64 1.13 -2.63
C GLY A 52 -5.18 2.46 -2.04
N LEU A 53 -5.55 3.57 -2.68
CA LEU A 53 -5.27 4.92 -2.20
C LEU A 53 -5.89 5.21 -0.84
N ILE A 54 -7.17 4.84 -0.65
CA ILE A 54 -7.87 5.00 0.62
C ILE A 54 -7.20 4.16 1.71
N ASP A 55 -6.84 2.91 1.40
CA ASP A 55 -6.17 2.01 2.33
C ASP A 55 -4.77 2.51 2.73
N GLY A 56 -3.96 2.95 1.76
CA GLY A 56 -2.64 3.53 2.04
C GLY A 56 -2.74 4.81 2.88
N ARG A 57 -3.79 5.60 2.64
CA ARG A 57 -4.06 6.79 3.46
C ARG A 57 -4.50 6.46 4.88
N ALA A 58 -5.36 5.46 5.04
CA ALA A 58 -5.80 5.01 6.35
C ALA A 58 -4.63 4.43 7.16
N ASP A 59 -3.76 3.65 6.52
CA ASP A 59 -2.59 3.03 7.15
C ASP A 59 -1.55 4.07 7.60
N ALA A 60 -1.20 5.05 6.76
CA ALA A 60 -0.26 6.11 7.14
C ALA A 60 -0.81 7.03 8.25
N ARG A 61 -2.13 7.23 8.34
CA ARG A 61 -2.74 7.97 9.47
C ARG A 61 -2.72 7.19 10.77
N ALA A 62 -2.91 5.87 10.71
CA ALA A 62 -2.96 5.02 11.89
C ALA A 62 -1.57 4.69 12.45
N ASN A 63 -0.56 4.61 11.58
CA ASN A 63 0.83 4.30 11.93
C ASN A 63 1.77 5.39 11.39
N PRO A 64 2.05 6.44 12.17
CA PRO A 64 2.99 7.50 11.78
C PRO A 64 4.41 6.98 11.55
N ASP A 65 4.81 5.97 12.33
CA ASP A 65 6.09 5.28 12.20
C ASP A 65 6.09 4.33 10.97
N PRO A 66 6.96 4.56 9.96
CA PRO A 66 7.03 3.74 8.75
C PRO A 66 7.26 2.25 9.02
N ASP A 67 8.03 1.91 10.04
CA ASP A 67 8.44 0.52 10.31
C ASP A 67 7.32 -0.31 10.94
N ARG A 68 6.27 0.34 11.45
CA ARG A 68 5.11 -0.31 12.07
C ARG A 68 3.91 -0.46 11.12
N ARG A 69 4.06 -0.05 9.85
CA ARG A 69 2.98 -0.09 8.85
C ARG A 69 2.57 -1.52 8.52
N GLY A 70 1.29 -1.72 8.23
CA GLY A 70 0.78 -3.04 7.88
C GLY A 70 1.29 -3.54 6.52
N ASP A 71 1.43 -4.87 6.40
CA ASP A 71 1.72 -5.52 5.12
C ASP A 71 0.48 -5.53 4.21
N LEU A 72 0.26 -4.39 3.55
CA LEU A 72 -0.78 -4.22 2.55
C LEU A 72 -0.42 -4.92 1.22
N ALA A 73 0.86 -5.22 0.97
CA ALA A 73 1.29 -5.94 -0.23
C ALA A 73 0.75 -7.37 -0.24
N MET A 74 0.99 -8.12 0.83
CA MET A 74 0.43 -9.46 0.99
C MET A 74 -1.10 -9.45 0.91
N THR A 75 -1.73 -8.47 1.57
CA THR A 75 -3.19 -8.34 1.62
C THR A 75 -3.80 -8.15 0.23
N TRP A 76 -3.22 -7.27 -0.59
CA TRP A 76 -3.70 -6.99 -1.94
C TRP A 76 -3.33 -8.09 -2.95
N LEU A 77 -2.20 -8.76 -2.75
CA LEU A 77 -1.80 -9.91 -3.58
C LEU A 77 -2.80 -11.07 -3.41
N LEU A 78 -3.10 -11.46 -2.17
CA LEU A 78 -4.05 -12.53 -1.88
C LEU A 78 -5.47 -12.15 -2.32
N ALA A 79 -5.88 -10.89 -2.11
CA ALA A 79 -7.17 -10.40 -2.57
C ALA A 79 -7.31 -10.47 -4.10
N GLY A 80 -6.28 -10.02 -4.84
CA GLY A 80 -6.28 -10.08 -6.31
C GLY A 80 -6.29 -11.51 -6.84
N LEU A 81 -5.47 -12.40 -6.25
CA LEU A 81 -5.43 -13.81 -6.63
C LEU A 81 -6.78 -14.51 -6.38
N PHE A 82 -7.36 -14.31 -5.19
CA PHE A 82 -8.68 -14.83 -4.86
C PHE A 82 -9.75 -14.28 -5.82
N ALA A 83 -9.72 -12.98 -6.09
CA ALA A 83 -10.65 -12.35 -7.03
C ALA A 83 -10.55 -12.94 -8.43
N GLY A 84 -9.34 -13.14 -8.95
CA GLY A 84 -9.11 -13.72 -10.27
C GLY A 84 -9.66 -15.15 -10.38
N ILE A 85 -9.30 -16.01 -9.44
CA ILE A 85 -9.73 -17.43 -9.46
C ILE A 85 -11.24 -17.54 -9.31
N VAL A 86 -11.82 -16.87 -8.31
CA VAL A 86 -13.26 -16.96 -8.03
C VAL A 86 -14.08 -16.35 -9.15
N SER A 87 -13.69 -15.19 -9.68
CA SER A 87 -14.41 -14.58 -10.79
C SER A 87 -14.33 -15.40 -12.07
N GLY A 88 -13.17 -16.00 -12.38
CA GLY A 88 -13.00 -16.91 -13.51
C GLY A 88 -13.87 -18.16 -13.38
N ALA A 89 -13.86 -18.81 -12.22
CA ALA A 89 -14.69 -19.98 -11.95
C ALA A 89 -16.19 -19.66 -12.04
N VAL A 90 -16.62 -18.52 -11.49
CA VAL A 90 -18.03 -18.06 -11.55
C VAL A 90 -18.44 -17.70 -12.97
N ALA A 91 -17.61 -16.98 -13.73
CA ALA A 91 -17.89 -16.64 -15.12
C ALA A 91 -18.01 -17.89 -16.01
N TRP A 92 -17.14 -18.88 -15.80
CA TRP A 92 -17.25 -20.18 -16.45
C TRP A 92 -18.52 -20.92 -16.05
N PHE A 93 -18.89 -20.91 -14.76
CA PHE A 93 -20.15 -21.54 -14.33
C PHE A 93 -21.37 -20.89 -14.99
N ILE A 94 -21.37 -19.56 -15.14
CA ILE A 94 -22.46 -18.82 -15.81
C ILE A 94 -22.52 -19.14 -17.31
N SER A 95 -21.38 -19.35 -17.98
CA SER A 95 -21.36 -19.64 -19.42
C SER A 95 -21.99 -20.99 -19.78
N LEU A 96 -22.08 -21.93 -18.83
CA LEU A 96 -22.83 -23.18 -19.00
C LEU A 96 -24.32 -22.95 -19.30
N PHE A 97 -24.89 -21.87 -18.76
CA PHE A 97 -26.30 -21.51 -18.94
C PHE A 97 -26.49 -20.38 -19.96
N TYR A 98 -25.50 -19.51 -20.14
CA TYR A 98 -25.54 -18.37 -21.06
C TYR A 98 -24.47 -18.48 -22.14
N LYS A 99 -24.84 -19.03 -23.30
CA LYS A 99 -23.93 -19.20 -24.45
C LYS A 99 -23.44 -17.90 -25.10
N SER A 100 -24.05 -16.75 -24.80
CA SER A 100 -23.54 -15.45 -25.28
C SER A 100 -22.34 -14.94 -24.46
N LEU A 101 -21.95 -15.63 -23.39
CA LEU A 101 -20.75 -15.30 -22.65
C LEU A 101 -19.53 -15.85 -23.40
N TYR A 102 -18.69 -14.95 -23.88
CA TYR A 102 -17.42 -15.30 -24.53
C TYR A 102 -16.42 -15.74 -23.45
N VAL A 103 -16.42 -17.04 -23.14
CA VAL A 103 -15.58 -17.67 -22.11
C VAL A 103 -14.85 -18.83 -22.75
N GLU A 104 -13.56 -18.95 -22.46
CA GLU A 104 -12.73 -20.04 -22.97
C GLU A 104 -12.88 -21.32 -22.13
N ALA A 105 -11.98 -22.29 -22.33
CA ALA A 105 -11.88 -23.45 -21.45
C ALA A 105 -11.64 -23.02 -19.99
N LEU A 106 -12.22 -23.76 -19.03
CA LEU A 106 -12.11 -23.50 -17.58
C LEU A 106 -10.65 -23.27 -17.13
N ILE A 107 -9.72 -24.03 -17.70
CA ILE A 107 -8.29 -23.90 -17.39
C ILE A 107 -7.77 -22.51 -17.73
N ASN A 108 -8.11 -21.96 -18.91
CA ASN A 108 -7.67 -20.61 -19.31
C ASN A 108 -8.29 -19.51 -18.44
N GLU A 109 -9.53 -19.71 -17.98
CA GLU A 109 -10.21 -18.78 -17.10
C GLU A 109 -9.57 -18.71 -15.71
N VAL A 110 -9.22 -19.87 -15.14
CA VAL A 110 -8.64 -19.97 -13.79
C VAL A 110 -7.13 -19.69 -13.78
N THR A 111 -6.48 -19.62 -14.95
CA THR A 111 -5.04 -19.34 -15.07
C THR A 111 -4.76 -17.98 -15.69
N THR A 112 -4.97 -17.80 -16.99
CA THR A 112 -4.63 -16.60 -17.75
C THR A 112 -5.48 -15.40 -17.29
N PHE A 113 -6.80 -15.55 -17.28
CA PHE A 113 -7.69 -14.47 -16.86
C PHE A 113 -7.58 -14.20 -15.36
N ALA A 114 -7.41 -15.24 -14.55
CA ALA A 114 -7.16 -15.09 -13.12
C ALA A 114 -5.85 -14.33 -12.86
N ALA A 115 -4.76 -14.68 -13.55
CA ALA A 115 -3.46 -14.00 -13.41
C ALA A 115 -3.54 -12.55 -13.87
N PHE A 116 -4.21 -12.27 -15.00
CA PHE A 116 -4.44 -10.92 -15.47
C PHE A 116 -5.21 -10.08 -14.43
N THR A 117 -6.32 -10.62 -13.91
CA THR A 117 -7.14 -9.95 -12.90
C THR A 117 -6.33 -9.72 -11.62
N ALA A 118 -5.59 -10.72 -11.16
CA ALA A 118 -4.74 -10.61 -9.99
C ALA A 118 -3.68 -9.53 -10.15
N LEU A 119 -3.02 -9.47 -11.32
CA LEU A 119 -1.99 -8.48 -11.63
C LEU A 119 -2.57 -7.07 -11.69
N VAL A 120 -3.72 -6.87 -12.32
CA VAL A 120 -4.40 -5.57 -12.36
C VAL A 120 -4.79 -5.14 -10.94
N VAL A 121 -5.47 -5.99 -10.16
CA VAL A 121 -5.85 -5.65 -8.79
C VAL A 121 -4.62 -5.34 -7.95
N PHE A 122 -3.59 -6.17 -8.01
CA PHE A 122 -2.39 -6.02 -7.19
C PHE A 122 -1.63 -4.74 -7.54
N LEU A 123 -1.26 -4.54 -8.81
CA LEU A 123 -0.41 -3.41 -9.21
C LEU A 123 -1.12 -2.07 -8.99
N LEU A 124 -2.38 -1.96 -9.39
CA LEU A 124 -3.11 -0.72 -9.28
C LEU A 124 -3.39 -0.38 -7.81
N SER A 125 -3.75 -1.37 -7.00
CA SER A 125 -3.99 -1.13 -5.57
C SER A 125 -2.69 -0.78 -4.84
N ILE A 126 -1.56 -1.42 -5.15
CA ILE A 126 -0.28 -1.11 -4.52
C ILE A 126 0.26 0.24 -4.96
N ALA A 127 0.12 0.62 -6.24
CA ALA A 127 0.40 1.97 -6.69
C ALA A 127 -0.46 3.00 -5.94
N GLY A 128 -1.75 2.71 -5.76
CA GLY A 128 -2.65 3.53 -4.94
C GLY A 128 -2.18 3.63 -3.49
N VAL A 129 -1.85 2.50 -2.84
CA VAL A 129 -1.36 2.46 -1.45
C VAL A 129 -0.10 3.29 -1.29
N ALA A 130 0.89 3.10 -2.18
CA ALA A 130 2.15 3.83 -2.15
C ALA A 130 1.92 5.34 -2.30
N LEU A 131 1.08 5.75 -3.26
CA LEU A 131 0.71 7.15 -3.42
C LEU A 131 -0.03 7.68 -2.19
N GLY A 132 -0.91 6.88 -1.59
CA GLY A 132 -1.69 7.25 -0.41
C GLY A 132 -0.82 7.52 0.80
N ARG A 133 0.19 6.66 1.03
CA ARG A 133 1.22 6.85 2.06
C ARG A 133 2.04 8.10 1.79
N TYR A 134 2.55 8.26 0.56
CA TYR A 134 3.33 9.43 0.15
C TYR A 134 2.58 10.77 0.34
N LEU A 135 1.30 10.81 0.00
CA LEU A 135 0.47 12.02 0.13
C LEU A 135 0.25 12.45 1.59
N ILE A 136 0.40 11.55 2.58
CA ILE A 136 0.30 11.89 3.99
C ILE A 136 1.66 12.25 4.56
N ASP A 137 2.69 11.46 4.23
CA ASP A 137 4.05 11.68 4.72
C ASP A 137 4.54 13.08 4.33
N ARG A 138 4.28 13.52 3.08
CA ARG A 138 4.61 14.88 2.62
C ARG A 138 3.92 16.01 3.40
N ASN A 139 2.77 15.74 4.03
CA ASN A 139 2.04 16.75 4.80
C ASN A 139 2.46 16.72 6.29
N ALA A 140 3.06 15.62 6.76
CA ALA A 140 3.53 15.49 8.14
C ALA A 140 4.80 16.32 8.38
N ASP A 141 5.67 16.47 7.37
CA ASP A 141 6.88 17.33 7.41
C ASP A 141 6.57 18.83 7.64
N GLN A 142 5.30 19.25 7.58
CA GLN A 142 4.92 20.64 7.86
C GLN A 142 4.70 20.93 9.36
N MET A 143 4.80 19.95 10.25
CA MET A 143 4.88 20.24 11.68
C MET A 143 6.28 20.78 12.00
N PRO A 144 6.41 22.03 12.48
CA PRO A 144 7.70 22.59 12.86
C PRO A 144 8.35 21.65 13.86
N HIS A 145 9.61 21.30 13.62
CA HIS A 145 10.46 20.66 14.62
C HIS A 145 10.34 21.42 15.93
N LEU A 146 9.50 20.94 16.84
CA LEU A 146 9.46 21.43 18.21
C LEU A 146 10.77 20.97 18.82
N ARG A 147 11.75 21.86 18.73
CA ARG A 147 12.92 21.97 19.58
C ARG A 147 12.48 21.68 21.01
N ARG A 148 12.64 20.44 21.46
CA ARG A 148 12.36 20.04 22.85
C ARG A 148 13.40 19.02 23.30
N GLY A 149 14.51 19.59 23.74
CA GLY A 149 15.34 19.17 24.87
C GLY A 149 15.72 17.70 24.93
N ASP A 150 16.81 17.35 24.26
CA ASP A 150 17.62 16.16 24.57
C ASP A 150 19.11 16.53 24.39
N ASP A 151 19.52 17.64 25.03
CA ASP A 151 20.94 17.99 25.19
C ASP A 151 21.57 17.29 26.42
N GLU A 152 20.79 16.61 27.28
CA GLU A 152 21.30 15.93 28.47
C GLU A 152 21.77 14.49 28.21
N ASP A 153 21.10 13.73 27.32
CA ASP A 153 21.48 12.33 27.05
C ASP A 153 22.69 12.17 26.10
N ARG A 154 23.11 13.25 25.43
CA ARG A 154 24.30 13.24 24.55
C ARG A 154 25.61 13.37 25.32
N ALA A 155 25.57 13.87 26.56
CA ALA A 155 26.77 14.06 27.37
C ALA A 155 27.39 12.73 27.84
N ASP A 156 26.57 11.69 28.06
CA ASP A 156 27.04 10.40 28.58
C ASP A 156 27.65 9.46 27.51
N THR A 157 27.49 9.78 26.22
CA THR A 157 28.07 8.98 25.12
C THR A 157 29.21 9.68 24.37
N ASP A 158 29.52 10.93 24.71
CA ASP A 158 30.61 11.67 24.06
C ASP A 158 31.93 11.47 24.81
N VAL A 159 32.66 10.42 24.42
CA VAL A 159 33.97 10.02 25.01
C VAL A 159 35.01 11.16 24.94
N PHE A 160 34.81 12.14 24.05
CA PHE A 160 35.69 13.29 23.88
C PHE A 160 35.40 14.44 24.86
N ALA A 161 34.19 14.51 25.44
CA ALA A 161 33.86 15.52 26.46
C ALA A 161 34.53 15.21 27.81
N ALA A 162 34.68 13.92 28.14
CA ALA A 162 35.33 13.45 29.38
C ALA A 162 36.83 13.82 29.46
N VAL A 163 37.49 14.10 28.33
CA VAL A 163 38.93 14.41 28.29
C VAL A 163 39.20 15.92 28.42
N GLY A 164 38.20 16.79 28.21
CA GLY A 164 38.36 18.25 28.27
C GLY A 164 38.26 18.88 29.66
N GLY A 165 37.81 18.13 30.68
CA GLY A 165 37.53 18.66 32.03
C GLY A 165 38.73 18.81 32.96
N THR A 166 39.91 18.29 32.60
CA THR A 166 41.09 18.25 33.49
C THR A 166 42.14 19.27 33.08
N GLY A 167 41.77 20.55 33.05
CA GLY A 167 42.73 21.59 32.67
C GLY A 167 42.25 22.98 32.96
N THR A 168 42.05 23.35 34.22
CA THR A 168 42.29 24.69 34.79
C THR A 168 42.01 24.63 36.30
N GLU A 169 42.98 24.22 37.10
CA GLU A 169 43.04 24.69 38.50
C GLU A 169 44.40 25.37 38.66
N LEU A 170 44.37 26.69 38.43
CA LEU A 170 45.45 27.61 38.69
C LEU A 170 45.77 27.53 40.18
N ALA A 171 46.92 26.95 40.51
CA ALA A 171 47.50 27.03 41.83
C ALA A 171 47.97 28.48 42.07
N ASP A 172 47.07 29.31 42.56
CA ASP A 172 47.38 30.63 43.11
C ASP A 172 47.99 30.42 44.51
N THR A 173 49.28 30.69 44.63
CA THR A 173 50.01 30.79 45.90
C THR A 173 49.58 32.04 46.66
N PRO A 174 49.36 31.94 47.98
CA PRO A 174 49.65 33.04 48.88
C PRO A 174 50.78 32.69 49.85
N THR A 175 51.73 33.61 49.90
CA THR A 175 52.78 33.78 50.90
C THR A 175 52.17 34.25 52.23
N GLU A 176 52.43 33.56 53.34
CA GLU A 176 52.34 34.07 54.74
C GLU A 176 53.47 33.36 55.51
N GLU A 177 54.58 34.02 55.87
CA GLU A 177 54.78 34.99 56.96
C GLU A 177 54.38 34.48 58.37
N ASN A 178 55.38 33.90 59.06
CA ASN A 178 55.76 34.12 60.46
C ASN A 178 54.80 33.74 61.64
N ARG A 179 55.20 32.70 62.40
CA ARG A 179 55.12 32.50 63.89
C ARG A 179 55.31 30.99 64.14
N THR A 180 56.21 30.46 64.97
CA THR A 180 56.91 30.89 66.20
C THR A 180 58.21 30.12 66.33
#